data_AF-A0A401HVY2-F1
#
_entry.id   AF-A0A401HVY2-F1
#
_cell.length_a   1.000
_cell.length_b   1.000
_cell.length_c   1.000
_cell.angle_alpha   90.00
_cell.angle_beta   90.00
_cell.angle_gamma   90.00
#
_symmetry.space_group_name_H-M   'P 1'
#
loop_
_entity.id
_entity.type
_entity.pdbx_description
1 polymer ?
#
loop_
_entity_poly.entity_id
_entity_poly.type
_entity_poly.pdbx_seq_one_letter_code
_entity_poly.pdbx_strand_id
1 'polypeptide(L)' 'MKPRITSEEKYEAALANLVKGAKRIDSPLTNETEKAELLPKYQALAEMIEEYRVRSYLEASPGSRPAYIKMGIVEE' A
#
# COMPACT_ATOMS: atom_id res chain seq x y z
N MET A 1 -14.27 9.87 6.24
CA MET A 1 -13.64 9.45 4.96
C MET A 1 -12.29 8.84 5.30
N LYS A 2 -11.99 7.61 4.86
CA LYS A 2 -10.63 7.07 4.98
C LYS A 2 -9.70 7.85 4.02
N PRO A 3 -8.48 8.23 4.44
CA PRO A 3 -7.51 8.85 3.54
C PRO A 3 -7.23 7.91 2.35
N ARG A 4 -7.07 8.47 1.15
CA ARG A 4 -6.91 7.72 -0.11
C ARG A 4 -5.86 8.37 -0.99
N ILE A 5 -5.07 7.55 -1.69
CA ILE A 5 -4.17 8.01 -2.75
C ILE A 5 -5.01 8.26 -4.01
N THR A 6 -4.86 9.44 -4.61
CA THR A 6 -5.71 9.93 -5.72
C THR A 6 -4.92 10.32 -6.97
N SER A 7 -3.60 10.26 -6.93
CA SER A 7 -2.73 10.66 -8.05
C SER A 7 -1.43 9.87 -8.05
N GLU A 8 -0.80 9.81 -9.21
CA GLU A 8 0.47 9.09 -9.41
C GLU A 8 1.58 9.66 -8.54
N GLU A 9 1.70 10.99 -8.47
CA GLU A 9 2.68 11.66 -7.60
C GLU A 9 2.54 11.24 -6.13
N LYS A 10 1.30 11.14 -5.62
CA LYS A 10 1.04 10.69 -4.25
C LYS A 10 1.34 9.21 -4.07
N TYR A 11 1.11 8.41 -5.10
CA TYR A 11 1.44 6.99 -5.11
C TYR A 11 2.96 6.76 -5.04
N GLU A 12 3.74 7.45 -5.87
CA GLU A 12 5.21 7.40 -5.83
C GLU A 12 5.77 7.87 -4.48
N ALA A 13 5.24 8.98 -3.95
CA ALA A 13 5.62 9.47 -2.63
C ALA A 13 5.29 8.46 -1.52
N ALA A 14 4.13 7.80 -1.60
CA ALA A 14 3.72 6.76 -0.67
C ALA A 14 4.64 5.54 -0.75
N LEU A 15 5.01 5.08 -1.95
CA LEU A 15 5.97 3.99 -2.15
C LEU A 15 7.33 4.32 -1.53
N ALA A 16 7.87 5.52 -1.80
CA ALA A 16 9.13 5.96 -1.22
C ALA A 16 9.08 6.00 0.32
N ASN A 17 7.95 6.45 0.88
CA ASN A 17 7.74 6.47 2.32
C ASN A 17 7.64 5.05 2.91
N LEU A 18 6.92 4.14 2.24
CA LEU A 18 6.83 2.74 2.65
C LEU A 18 8.21 2.06 2.72
N VAL A 19 9.05 2.29 1.71
CA VAL A 19 10.43 1.76 1.69
C VAL A 19 11.27 2.33 2.83
N LYS A 20 11.16 3.63 3.12
CA LYS A 20 11.84 4.26 4.26
C LYS A 20 11.37 3.66 5.59
N GLY A 21 10.06 3.44 5.74
CA GLY A 21 9.46 2.81 6.90
C GLY A 21 9.94 1.39 7.14
N ALA A 22 9.91 0.56 6.09
CA ALA A 22 10.41 -0.80 6.13
C ALA A 22 11.88 -0.86 6.57
N LYS A 23 12.74 0.00 6.00
CA LYS A 23 14.16 0.10 6.41
C LYS A 23 14.33 0.52 7.86
N ARG A 24 13.45 1.39 8.36
CA ARG A 24 13.48 1.81 9.78
C ARG A 24 13.07 0.65 10.68
N ILE A 25 11.96 -0.03 10.39
CA ILE A 25 11.46 -1.17 11.17
C ILE A 25 12.49 -2.31 11.21
N ASP A 26 13.16 -2.58 10.09
CA ASP A 26 14.19 -3.64 9.97
C ASP A 26 15.55 -3.24 10.59
N SER A 27 15.71 -1.97 11.00
CA SER A 27 16.96 -1.51 11.60
C SER A 27 17.19 -2.18 12.97
N PRO A 28 18.41 -2.67 13.26
CA PRO A 28 18.74 -3.19 14.59
C PRO A 28 18.72 -2.10 15.68
N LEU A 29 18.69 -0.82 15.29
CA LEU A 29 18.61 0.32 16.20
C LEU A 29 17.17 0.70 16.57
N THR A 30 16.18 0.12 15.91
CA THR A 30 14.76 0.38 16.20
C THR A 30 14.30 -0.61 17.27
N ASN A 31 13.89 -0.07 18.41
CA ASN A 31 13.44 -0.86 19.54
C ASN A 31 12.02 -1.41 19.34
N GLU A 32 11.61 -2.38 20.16
CA GLU A 32 10.32 -3.05 20.03
C GLU A 32 9.11 -2.12 20.19
N THR A 33 9.19 -1.10 21.05
CA THR A 33 8.13 -0.09 21.19
C THR A 33 7.97 0.73 19.91
N GLU A 34 9.08 1.22 19.35
CA GLU A 34 9.07 1.96 18.10
C GLU A 34 8.56 1.08 16.94
N LYS A 35 8.98 -0.19 16.86
CA LYS A 35 8.43 -1.14 15.88
C LYS A 35 6.92 -1.29 16.03
N ALA A 36 6.43 -1.51 17.24
CA ALA A 36 4.99 -1.67 17.51
C ALA A 36 4.17 -0.44 17.11
N GLU A 37 4.75 0.77 17.20
CA GLU A 37 4.10 1.99 16.73
C GLU A 37 4.16 2.18 15.21
N LEU A 38 5.28 1.79 14.57
CA LEU A 38 5.51 1.98 13.15
C LEU A 38 4.80 0.93 12.29
N LEU A 39 4.77 -0.33 12.73
CA LEU A 39 4.18 -1.45 11.98
C LEU A 39 2.75 -1.16 11.50
N PRO A 40 1.78 -0.77 12.36
CA PRO A 40 0.41 -0.54 11.92
C PRO A 40 0.29 0.66 10.97
N LYS A 41 1.13 1.70 11.14
CA LYS A 41 1.13 2.87 10.25
C LYS A 41 1.58 2.50 8.84
N TYR A 42 2.65 1.72 8.72
CA TYR A 42 3.17 1.30 7.42
C TYR A 42 2.36 0.18 6.79
N GLN A 43 1.69 -0.66 7.59
CA GLN A 43 0.71 -1.61 7.08
C GLN A 43 -0.50 -0.90 6.46
N ALA A 44 -1.07 0.10 7.15
CA ALA A 44 -2.13 0.93 6.59
C ALA A 44 -1.68 1.68 5.31
N LEU A 45 -0.43 2.13 5.26
CA LEU A 45 0.14 2.74 4.05
C LEU A 45 0.22 1.76 2.88
N ALA A 46 0.66 0.52 3.14
CA ALA A 46 0.72 -0.53 2.13
C ALA A 46 -0.68 -0.88 1.57
N GLU A 47 -1.69 -0.94 2.42
CA GLU A 47 -3.09 -1.14 1.99
C GLU A 47 -3.57 -0.02 1.06
N MET A 48 -3.29 1.25 1.40
CA MET A 48 -3.65 2.39 0.54
C MET A 48 -2.94 2.37 -0.82
N ILE A 49 -1.69 1.93 -0.86
CA ILE A 49 -0.89 1.77 -2.08
C ILE A 49 -1.51 0.68 -2.97
N GLU A 50 -1.83 -0.47 -2.39
CA GLU A 50 -2.42 -1.58 -3.12
C GLU A 50 -3.80 -1.22 -3.69
N GLU A 51 -4.63 -0.53 -2.91
CA GLU A 51 -5.94 -0.05 -3.37
C GLU A 51 -5.82 0.89 -4.59
N TYR A 52 -4.83 1.79 -4.58
CA TYR A 52 -4.55 2.66 -5.73
C TYR A 52 -4.09 1.84 -6.95
N ARG A 53 -3.14 0.93 -6.76
CA ARG A 53 -2.57 0.10 -7.82
C ARG A 53 -3.65 -0.72 -8.52
N VAL A 54 -4.52 -1.37 -7.75
CA VAL A 54 -5.62 -2.19 -8.27
C VAL A 54 -6.61 -1.31 -9.04
N ARG A 55 -7.03 -0.16 -8.47
CA ARG A 55 -7.93 0.77 -9.16
C ARG A 55 -7.36 1.28 -10.47
N SER A 56 -6.13 1.79 -10.46
CA SER A 56 -5.46 2.32 -11.65
C SER A 56 -5.33 1.24 -12.75
N TYR A 57 -5.01 0.01 -12.36
CA TYR A 57 -4.94 -1.11 -13.28
C TYR A 57 -6.30 -1.48 -13.88
N LEU A 58 -7.36 -1.53 -13.06
CA LEU A 58 -8.72 -1.80 -13.53
C LEU A 58 -9.25 -0.70 -14.45
N GLU A 59 -8.89 0.55 -14.20
CA GLU A 59 -9.20 1.69 -15.10
C GLU A 59 -8.48 1.53 -16.46
N ALA A 60 -7.22 1.12 -16.45
CA ALA A 60 -6.44 0.91 -17.68
C ALA A 60 -6.80 -0.38 -18.44
N SER A 61 -7.34 -1.39 -17.75
CA SER A 61 -7.63 -2.72 -18.31
C SER A 61 -8.87 -3.35 -17.67
N PRO A 62 -10.07 -2.83 -17.97
CA PRO A 62 -11.31 -3.25 -17.33
C PRO A 62 -11.65 -4.74 -17.57
N GLY A 63 -11.22 -5.30 -18.71
CA GLY A 63 -11.40 -6.72 -19.04
C GLY A 63 -10.62 -7.69 -18.14
N SER A 64 -9.65 -7.21 -17.37
CA SER A 64 -8.85 -8.03 -16.46
C SER A 64 -9.50 -8.24 -15.09
N ARG A 65 -10.63 -7.57 -14.79
CA ARG A 65 -11.33 -7.69 -13.50
C ARG A 65 -11.64 -9.14 -13.08
N PRO A 66 -12.14 -10.03 -13.96
CA PRO A 66 -12.40 -11.43 -13.60
C PRO A 66 -11.13 -12.19 -13.15
N ALA A 67 -9.98 -11.88 -13.74
CA ALA A 67 -8.71 -12.49 -13.36
C ALA A 67 -8.28 -12.05 -11.94
N TYR A 68 -8.50 -10.78 -11.60
CA TYR A 68 -8.13 -10.25 -10.28
C TYR A 68 -9.05 -10.77 -9.17
N ILE A 69 -10.35 -10.97 -9.45
CA ILE A 69 -11.27 -11.68 -8.55
C ILE A 69 -10.77 -13.11 -8.32
N LYS A 70 -10.41 -13.83 -9.39
CA LYS A 70 -9.86 -15.19 -9.29
C LYS A 70 -8.56 -15.25 -8.48
N MET A 71 -7.75 -14.19 -8.50
CA MET A 71 -6.51 -14.08 -7.73
C MET A 71 -6.72 -13.60 -6.28
N GLY A 72 -7.97 -13.26 -5.87
CA GLY A 72 -8.27 -12.76 -4.54
C GLY A 72 -7.78 -11.33 -4.26
N ILE A 73 -7.51 -10.55 -5.31
CA ILE A 73 -6.99 -9.17 -5.21
C ILE A 73 -8.13 -8.16 -5.03
N VAL A 74 -9.32 -8.47 -5.57
CA VAL A 74 -10.54 -7.68 -5.43
C VAL A 74 -11.72 -8.60 -5.14
N GLU A 75 -12.65 -8.13 -4.31
CA GLU A 75 -13.92 -8.81 -4.05
C GLU A 75 -14.89 -8.63 -5.23
N GLU A 76 -15.84 -9.56 -5.38
CA GLU A 76 -16.80 -9.62 -6.48
C GLU A 76 -17.83 -8.48 -6.44
#